data_AF-A0A401GYZ0-F1
#
_entry.id   AF-A0A401GYZ0-F1
#
_cell.length_a   1.000
_cell.length_b   1.000
_cell.length_c   1.000
_cell.angle_alpha   90.00
_cell.angle_beta   90.00
_cell.angle_gamma   90.00
#
_symmetry.space_group_name_H-M   'P 1'
#
loop_
_entity.id
_entity.type
_entity.pdbx_description
1 polymer ?
#
loop_
_entity_poly.entity_id
_entity_poly.type
_entity_poly.pdbx_seq_one_letter_code
_entity_poly.pdbx_strand_id
1 'polypeptide(L)'
;MVDLQKGEQFGHMDFALAGALAGLEELQHIIFTYDVACIYKINILKRFGAQFPQLMPLLDRIQMLLPKMHMLAHKEACQVLYALCYMWGTGLTHGESVEHPWAEHNQAGLSTREMGAGHRHDALNDIHNYWNWQKVENVGAFLARKVNEAFKGQEEKTQLYDALTEVAGAEKVSTWQQMDVDPKQKGKRVESVYLLNDAKVPTAGRAYQELAKMEIQPRDGQMDLAVGKAPSGAAQFLKTEAVGTGISPSKAQGWRQHFR
;
A
#
# COMPACT_ATOMS: atom_id res chain seq x y z
N MET A 1 10.09 1.33 -23.10
CA MET A 1 11.32 1.12 -22.33
C MET A 1 12.18 2.39 -22.43
N VAL A 2 12.97 2.72 -21.42
CA VAL A 2 13.88 3.87 -21.45
C VAL A 2 15.26 3.44 -21.01
N ASP A 3 16.28 3.78 -21.80
CA ASP A 3 17.67 3.53 -21.43
C ASP A 3 18.13 4.53 -20.37
N LEU A 4 18.48 4.01 -19.20
CA LEU A 4 18.96 4.82 -18.09
C LEU A 4 20.46 5.13 -18.27
N GLN A 5 20.79 6.39 -18.56
CA GLN A 5 22.18 6.81 -18.62
C GLN A 5 22.72 7.11 -17.21
N LYS A 6 23.72 6.33 -16.76
CA LYS A 6 24.35 6.47 -15.43
C LYS A 6 23.38 6.22 -14.26
N GLY A 7 22.41 5.34 -14.46
CA GLY A 7 21.44 4.92 -13.44
C GLY A 7 20.13 5.70 -13.44
N GLU A 8 19.32 5.48 -12.41
CA GLU A 8 18.01 6.09 -12.25
C GLU A 8 18.13 7.59 -11.95
N GLN A 9 17.93 8.39 -12.98
CA GLN A 9 17.78 9.83 -12.87
C GLN A 9 16.33 10.21 -13.11
N PHE A 10 15.83 11.19 -12.36
CA PHE A 10 14.44 11.63 -12.51
C PHE A 10 14.11 12.13 -13.91
N GLY A 11 15.05 12.67 -14.68
CA GLY A 11 14.81 13.06 -16.07
C GLY A 11 14.45 11.87 -16.98
N HIS A 12 15.11 10.72 -16.82
CA HIS A 12 14.75 9.51 -17.57
C HIS A 12 13.39 8.96 -17.13
N MET A 13 13.09 9.03 -15.82
CA MET A 13 11.78 8.62 -15.30
C MET A 13 10.66 9.55 -15.74
N ASP A 14 10.91 10.86 -15.83
CA ASP A 14 9.94 11.82 -16.37
C ASP A 14 9.63 11.48 -17.84
N PHE A 15 10.65 11.15 -18.64
CA PHE A 15 10.45 10.71 -20.02
C PHE A 15 9.67 9.40 -20.11
N ALA A 16 10.00 8.42 -19.26
CA ALA A 16 9.28 7.14 -19.18
C ALA A 16 7.80 7.34 -18.81
N LEU A 17 7.53 8.15 -17.78
CA LEU A 17 6.18 8.44 -17.33
C LEU A 17 5.41 9.26 -18.38
N ALA A 18 6.04 10.25 -19.00
CA ALA A 18 5.41 11.03 -20.08
C ALA A 18 4.99 10.14 -21.25
N GLY A 19 5.86 9.21 -21.67
CA GLY A 19 5.55 8.22 -22.69
C GLY A 19 4.42 7.28 -22.28
N ALA A 20 4.36 6.87 -21.01
CA ALA A 20 3.30 6.02 -20.49
C ALA A 20 1.95 6.74 -20.37
N LEU A 21 1.95 8.06 -20.13
CA LEU A 21 0.74 8.87 -20.01
C LEU A 21 0.17 9.31 -21.36
N ALA A 22 0.98 9.30 -22.42
CA ALA A 22 0.53 9.68 -23.76
C ALA A 22 -0.59 8.72 -24.23
N GLY A 23 -1.76 9.28 -24.58
CA GLY A 23 -2.93 8.47 -24.99
C GLY A 23 -3.82 8.02 -23.83
N LEU A 24 -3.54 8.45 -22.59
CA LEU A 24 -4.36 8.14 -21.40
C LEU A 24 -5.24 9.32 -20.95
N GLU A 25 -5.52 10.28 -21.83
CA GLU A 25 -6.26 11.52 -21.53
C GLU A 25 -7.69 11.26 -21.02
N GLU A 26 -8.28 10.15 -21.44
CA GLU A 26 -9.63 9.71 -21.06
C GLU A 26 -9.67 9.04 -19.67
N LEU A 27 -8.53 8.66 -19.10
CA LEU A 27 -8.50 8.05 -17.77
C LEU A 27 -8.74 9.11 -16.68
N GLN A 28 -9.68 8.82 -15.79
CA GLN A 28 -10.06 9.70 -14.68
C GLN A 28 -9.17 9.53 -13.46
N HIS A 29 -8.55 8.36 -13.31
CA HIS A 29 -7.73 8.02 -12.17
C HIS A 29 -6.59 7.11 -12.61
N ILE A 30 -5.37 7.49 -12.23
CA ILE A 30 -4.14 6.78 -12.60
C ILE A 30 -3.38 6.49 -11.31
N ILE A 31 -3.00 5.23 -11.11
CA ILE A 31 -2.14 4.84 -10.00
C ILE A 31 -0.75 4.57 -10.58
N PHE A 32 0.23 5.33 -10.09
CA PHE A 32 1.63 5.18 -10.47
C PHE A 32 2.42 4.71 -9.26
N THR A 33 2.98 3.51 -9.34
CA THR A 33 3.86 2.96 -8.30
C THR A 33 5.32 3.14 -8.70
N TYR A 34 6.13 3.66 -7.79
CA TYR A 34 7.57 3.78 -7.99
C TYR A 34 8.29 3.71 -6.65
N ASP A 35 9.40 2.99 -6.58
CA ASP A 35 10.13 2.70 -5.35
C ASP A 35 10.55 3.97 -4.62
N VAL A 36 10.78 5.06 -5.35
CA VAL A 36 11.12 6.36 -4.77
C VAL A 36 10.05 7.43 -5.04
N ALA A 37 8.79 7.02 -5.22
CA ALA A 37 7.65 7.91 -5.46
C ALA A 37 7.59 9.09 -4.46
N CYS A 38 7.89 8.82 -3.18
CA CYS A 38 7.82 9.82 -2.11
C CYS A 38 8.79 11.01 -2.29
N ILE A 39 9.93 10.80 -2.96
CA ILE A 39 10.88 11.87 -3.28
C ILE A 39 10.72 12.35 -4.72
N TYR A 40 10.37 11.45 -5.64
CA TYR A 40 10.16 11.76 -7.06
C TYR A 40 9.08 12.82 -7.26
N LYS A 41 7.96 12.70 -6.54
CA LYS A 41 6.80 13.61 -6.61
C LYS A 41 7.11 15.05 -6.22
N ILE A 42 8.12 15.30 -5.38
CA ILE A 42 8.35 16.62 -4.75
C ILE A 42 8.48 17.73 -5.79
N ASN A 43 9.20 17.45 -6.88
CA ASN A 43 9.48 18.42 -7.93
C ASN A 43 8.77 18.07 -9.26
N ILE A 44 7.83 17.13 -9.28
CA ILE A 44 7.28 16.63 -10.54
C ILE A 44 6.54 17.71 -11.32
N LEU A 45 5.74 18.54 -10.67
CA LEU A 45 5.01 19.65 -11.31
C LEU A 45 5.97 20.62 -12.01
N LYS A 46 7.11 20.91 -11.39
CA LYS A 46 8.14 21.77 -12.00
C LYS A 46 8.78 21.12 -13.22
N ARG A 47 9.12 19.82 -13.12
CA ARG A 47 9.79 19.10 -14.22
C ARG A 47 8.85 18.88 -15.41
N PHE A 48 7.63 18.42 -15.15
CA PHE A 48 6.61 18.24 -16.19
C PHE A 48 6.13 19.57 -16.78
N GLY A 49 5.97 20.62 -15.98
CA GLY A 49 5.62 21.94 -16.52
C GLY A 49 6.67 22.49 -17.49
N ALA A 50 7.95 22.14 -17.28
CA ALA A 50 9.03 22.56 -18.17
C ALA A 50 9.20 21.66 -19.41
N GLN A 51 9.02 20.35 -19.28
CA GLN A 51 9.37 19.38 -20.34
C GLN A 51 8.15 18.78 -21.05
N PHE A 52 7.01 18.67 -20.36
CA PHE A 52 5.79 18.01 -20.84
C PHE A 52 4.52 18.81 -20.44
N PRO A 53 4.42 20.11 -20.77
CA PRO A 53 3.32 20.97 -20.32
C PRO A 53 1.93 20.45 -20.74
N GLN A 54 1.85 19.74 -21.87
CA GLN A 54 0.62 19.12 -22.38
C GLN A 54 0.07 18.00 -21.47
N LEU A 55 0.93 17.37 -20.66
CA LEU A 55 0.54 16.28 -19.75
C LEU A 55 0.23 16.78 -18.33
N MET A 56 0.42 18.08 -18.04
CA MET A 56 0.10 18.66 -16.73
C MET A 56 -1.33 18.36 -16.25
N PRO A 57 -2.38 18.41 -17.10
CA PRO A 57 -3.74 18.08 -16.66
C PRO A 57 -3.92 16.63 -16.19
N LEU A 58 -3.06 15.71 -16.62
CA LEU A 58 -3.09 14.32 -16.17
C LEU A 58 -2.42 14.15 -14.80
N LEU A 59 -1.45 14.99 -14.43
CA LEU A 59 -0.76 14.84 -13.14
C LEU A 59 -1.69 14.96 -11.94
N ASP A 60 -2.72 15.79 -12.03
CA ASP A 60 -3.73 15.94 -10.97
C ASP A 60 -4.56 14.67 -10.75
N ARG A 61 -4.58 13.77 -11.74
CA ARG A 61 -5.29 12.47 -11.69
C ARG A 61 -4.39 11.32 -11.28
N ILE A 62 -3.08 11.56 -11.11
CA ILE A 62 -2.09 10.54 -10.76
C ILE A 62 -1.93 10.47 -9.24
N GLN A 63 -2.17 9.28 -8.69
CA GLN A 63 -1.78 8.92 -7.34
C GLN A 63 -0.44 8.19 -7.38
N MET A 64 0.58 8.81 -6.77
CA MET A 64 1.93 8.23 -6.70
C MET A 64 2.13 7.48 -5.40
N LEU A 65 2.38 6.17 -5.49
CA LEU A 65 2.42 5.25 -4.36
C LEU A 65 3.71 4.43 -4.33
N LEU A 66 4.00 3.83 -3.18
CA LEU A 66 5.13 2.94 -2.99
C LEU A 66 4.67 1.48 -3.19
N PRO A 67 5.39 0.67 -3.98
CA PRO A 67 5.22 -0.78 -3.99
C PRO A 67 5.42 -1.39 -2.58
N LYS A 68 4.70 -2.47 -2.27
CA LYS A 68 4.60 -3.02 -0.90
C LYS A 68 5.93 -3.49 -0.31
N MET A 69 6.79 -4.10 -1.11
CA MET A 69 8.10 -4.64 -0.72
C MET A 69 9.06 -3.49 -0.41
N HIS A 70 9.14 -2.52 -1.33
CA HIS A 70 10.01 -1.36 -1.19
C HIS A 70 9.58 -0.42 -0.07
N MET A 71 8.27 -0.31 0.19
CA MET A 71 7.71 0.56 1.22
C MET A 71 8.41 0.42 2.59
N LEU A 72 8.78 -0.80 3.01
CA LEU A 72 9.44 -1.05 4.29
C LEU A 72 10.84 -0.43 4.40
N ALA A 73 11.50 -0.14 3.28
CA ALA A 73 12.79 0.55 3.24
C ALA A 73 12.66 2.07 3.44
N HIS A 74 11.44 2.61 3.49
CA HIS A 74 11.19 4.03 3.74
C HIS A 74 10.91 4.30 5.22
N LYS A 75 11.08 5.56 5.62
CA LYS A 75 10.61 6.05 6.91
C LYS A 75 9.11 5.77 7.11
N GLU A 76 8.72 5.52 8.35
CA GLU A 76 7.34 5.17 8.74
C GLU A 76 6.28 6.12 8.17
N ALA A 77 6.56 7.43 8.18
CA ALA A 77 5.70 8.45 7.58
C ALA A 77 5.37 8.19 6.10
N CYS A 78 6.32 7.68 5.32
CA CYS A 78 6.07 7.31 3.92
C CYS A 78 5.23 6.04 3.80
N GLN A 79 5.42 5.08 4.72
CA GLN A 79 4.68 3.82 4.73
C GLN A 79 3.19 4.05 4.94
N VAL A 80 2.80 5.14 5.60
CA VAL A 80 1.38 5.47 5.75
C VAL A 80 0.88 6.36 4.62
N LEU A 81 1.64 7.38 4.21
CA LEU A 81 1.21 8.31 3.15
C LEU A 81 1.10 7.69 1.75
N TYR A 82 1.91 6.68 1.46
CA TYR A 82 2.06 6.11 0.11
C TYR A 82 1.75 4.61 0.05
N ALA A 83 1.22 4.03 1.13
CA ALA A 83 0.84 2.63 1.18
C ALA A 83 -0.30 2.34 0.21
N LEU A 84 -0.11 1.34 -0.66
CA LEU A 84 -1.16 0.86 -1.54
C LEU A 84 -2.43 0.45 -0.78
N CYS A 85 -2.30 -0.19 0.39
CA CYS A 85 -3.45 -0.70 1.14
C CYS A 85 -4.34 0.37 1.80
N TYR A 86 -3.88 1.62 1.87
CA TYR A 86 -4.67 2.73 2.42
C TYR A 86 -5.23 3.63 1.33
N MET A 87 -4.99 3.32 0.06
CA MET A 87 -5.31 4.20 -1.06
C MET A 87 -6.44 3.61 -1.89
N TRP A 88 -7.39 4.46 -2.24
CA TRP A 88 -8.52 4.08 -3.05
C TRP A 88 -8.09 3.64 -4.46
N GLY A 89 -8.77 2.62 -4.99
CA GLY A 89 -8.56 2.12 -6.36
C GLY A 89 -7.38 1.15 -6.54
N THR A 90 -6.57 0.89 -5.50
CA THR A 90 -5.43 -0.04 -5.58
C THR A 90 -5.87 -1.52 -5.46
N GLY A 91 -6.99 -1.78 -4.79
CA GLY A 91 -7.45 -3.12 -4.47
C GLY A 91 -6.39 -3.91 -3.68
N LEU A 92 -6.20 -5.19 -4.05
CA LEU A 92 -5.21 -6.07 -3.40
C LEU A 92 -3.84 -6.08 -4.09
N THR A 93 -3.58 -5.14 -5.00
CA THR A 93 -2.29 -5.07 -5.72
C THR A 93 -1.11 -4.88 -4.77
N HIS A 94 0.06 -5.32 -5.19
CA HIS A 94 1.32 -5.10 -4.47
C HIS A 94 2.25 -4.09 -5.16
N GLY A 95 1.96 -3.67 -6.40
CA GLY A 95 2.79 -2.70 -7.16
C GLY A 95 4.08 -3.28 -7.75
N GLU A 96 4.58 -4.42 -7.25
CA GLU A 96 5.84 -5.04 -7.71
C GLU A 96 5.81 -5.72 -9.10
N SER A 97 4.68 -5.75 -9.80
CA SER A 97 4.53 -6.55 -11.03
C SER A 97 5.45 -6.10 -12.18
N VAL A 98 6.02 -4.90 -12.11
CA VAL A 98 7.00 -4.40 -13.09
C VAL A 98 8.35 -5.12 -12.99
N GLU A 99 8.70 -5.65 -11.81
CA GLU A 99 9.96 -6.34 -11.55
C GLU A 99 9.90 -7.86 -11.82
N HIS A 100 8.70 -8.44 -11.79
CA HIS A 100 8.52 -9.88 -12.01
C HIS A 100 9.11 -10.38 -13.35
N PRO A 101 9.00 -9.64 -14.47
CA PRO A 101 9.61 -10.04 -15.73
C PRO A 101 11.14 -9.97 -15.73
N TRP A 102 11.81 -9.41 -14.72
CA TRP A 102 13.28 -9.30 -14.71
C TRP A 102 13.97 -10.66 -14.83
N ALA A 103 13.43 -11.70 -14.20
CA ALA A 103 13.98 -13.05 -14.31
C ALA A 103 14.02 -13.55 -15.76
N GLU A 104 12.93 -13.32 -16.51
CA GLU A 104 12.85 -13.69 -17.92
C GLU A 104 13.64 -12.72 -18.80
N HIS A 105 13.60 -11.42 -18.50
CA HIS A 105 14.32 -10.40 -19.23
C HIS A 105 15.84 -10.59 -19.17
N ASN A 106 16.36 -11.04 -18.03
CA ASN A 106 17.78 -11.33 -17.86
C ASN A 106 18.29 -12.40 -18.86
N GLN A 107 17.42 -13.31 -19.30
CA GLN A 107 17.77 -14.33 -20.30
C GLN A 107 18.02 -13.71 -21.68
N ALA A 108 17.36 -12.60 -22.00
CA ALA A 108 17.61 -11.84 -23.23
C ALA A 108 18.98 -11.13 -23.22
N GLY A 109 19.61 -10.99 -22.06
CA GLY A 109 20.89 -10.30 -21.91
C GLY A 109 22.00 -10.93 -22.74
N LEU A 110 22.08 -12.26 -22.79
CA LEU A 110 23.12 -12.98 -23.54
C LEU A 110 22.87 -12.94 -25.05
N SER A 111 21.64 -13.15 -25.50
CA SER A 111 21.29 -13.17 -26.92
C SER A 111 21.40 -11.78 -27.57
N THR A 112 21.18 -10.71 -26.80
CA THR A 112 21.24 -9.32 -27.29
C THR A 112 22.58 -8.64 -27.05
N ARG A 113 23.57 -9.32 -26.45
CA ARG A 113 24.85 -8.70 -26.04
C ARG A 113 25.69 -8.22 -27.22
N GLU A 114 25.80 -9.03 -28.27
CA GLU A 114 26.64 -8.74 -29.44
C GLU A 114 25.86 -8.00 -30.55
N MET A 115 24.58 -7.67 -30.31
CA MET A 115 23.76 -6.92 -31.25
C MET A 115 24.21 -5.45 -31.27
N GLY A 116 24.18 -4.83 -32.46
CA GLY A 116 24.31 -3.37 -32.57
C GLY A 116 23.20 -2.64 -31.82
N ALA A 117 23.43 -1.38 -31.44
CA ALA A 117 22.52 -0.62 -30.58
C ALA A 117 21.05 -0.60 -31.06
N GLY A 118 20.83 -0.33 -32.36
CA GLY A 118 19.48 -0.36 -32.95
C GLY A 118 18.83 -1.75 -32.88
N HIS A 119 19.53 -2.79 -33.33
CA HIS A 119 19.04 -4.16 -33.29
C HIS A 119 18.77 -4.65 -31.86
N ARG A 120 19.60 -4.24 -30.89
CA ARG A 120 19.38 -4.53 -29.48
C ARG A 120 18.08 -3.88 -28.99
N HIS A 121 17.82 -2.62 -29.34
CA HIS A 121 16.58 -1.95 -28.95
C HIS A 121 15.35 -2.63 -29.56
N ASP A 122 15.40 -2.95 -30.85
CA ASP A 122 14.30 -3.63 -31.54
C ASP A 122 14.01 -4.99 -30.90
N ALA A 123 15.05 -5.81 -30.67
CA ALA A 123 14.91 -7.12 -30.03
C ALA A 123 14.32 -7.02 -28.62
N LEU A 124 14.78 -6.06 -27.79
CA LEU A 124 14.24 -5.87 -26.44
C LEU A 124 12.80 -5.35 -26.49
N ASN A 125 12.47 -4.44 -27.42
CA ASN A 125 11.11 -3.95 -27.61
C ASN A 125 10.16 -5.07 -28.03
N ASP A 126 10.57 -5.95 -28.94
CA ASP A 126 9.78 -7.10 -29.38
C ASP A 126 9.47 -8.06 -28.22
N ILE A 127 10.46 -8.33 -27.36
CA ILE A 127 10.27 -9.16 -26.16
C ILE A 127 9.23 -8.52 -25.22
N HIS A 128 9.29 -7.20 -25.00
CA HIS A 128 8.34 -6.51 -24.12
C HIS A 128 6.95 -6.38 -24.75
N ASN A 129 6.88 -6.17 -26.06
CA ASN A 129 5.63 -6.13 -26.80
C ASN A 129 4.94 -7.49 -26.76
N TYR A 130 5.68 -8.58 -26.91
CA TYR A 130 5.15 -9.93 -26.72
C TYR A 130 4.59 -10.12 -25.31
N TRP A 131 5.31 -9.68 -24.27
CA TRP A 131 4.81 -9.71 -22.89
C TRP A 131 3.53 -8.88 -22.70
N ASN A 132 3.45 -7.68 -23.30
CA ASN A 132 2.25 -6.85 -23.26
C ASN A 132 1.08 -7.56 -23.95
N TRP A 133 1.33 -8.16 -25.12
CA TRP A 133 0.32 -8.96 -25.83
C TRP A 133 -0.17 -10.13 -24.97
N GLN A 134 0.73 -10.90 -24.35
CA GLN A 134 0.34 -11.97 -23.43
C GLN A 134 -0.50 -11.46 -22.25
N LYS A 135 -0.19 -10.28 -21.69
CA LYS A 135 -1.02 -9.69 -20.62
C LYS A 135 -2.43 -9.36 -21.10
N VAL A 136 -2.55 -8.78 -22.30
CA VAL A 136 -3.85 -8.43 -22.89
C VAL A 136 -4.67 -9.69 -23.19
N GLU A 137 -4.09 -10.68 -23.86
CA GLU A 137 -4.79 -11.94 -24.19
C GLU A 137 -5.26 -12.68 -22.93
N ASN A 138 -4.44 -12.68 -21.88
CA ASN A 138 -4.74 -13.41 -20.64
C ASN A 138 -5.53 -12.58 -19.61
N VAL A 139 -5.86 -11.32 -19.90
CA VAL A 139 -6.46 -10.42 -18.91
C VAL A 139 -7.82 -10.94 -18.42
N GLY A 140 -8.63 -11.50 -19.31
CA GLY A 140 -9.96 -12.03 -18.95
C GLY A 140 -9.87 -13.19 -17.97
N ALA A 141 -9.03 -14.18 -18.26
CA ALA A 141 -8.81 -15.33 -17.38
C ALA A 141 -8.17 -14.91 -16.04
N PHE A 142 -7.22 -13.97 -16.10
CA PHE A 142 -6.61 -13.39 -14.90
C PHE A 142 -7.64 -12.72 -14.00
N LEU A 143 -8.46 -11.82 -14.55
CA LEU A 143 -9.49 -11.09 -13.80
C LEU A 143 -10.54 -12.03 -13.23
N ALA A 144 -11.02 -13.01 -14.00
CA ALA A 144 -12.00 -13.99 -13.52
C ALA A 144 -11.47 -14.76 -12.30
N ARG A 145 -10.21 -15.21 -12.36
CA ARG A 145 -9.55 -15.84 -11.20
C ARG A 145 -9.42 -14.89 -10.02
N LYS A 146 -9.00 -13.65 -10.26
CA LYS A 146 -8.80 -12.64 -9.21
C LYS A 146 -10.10 -12.24 -8.50
N VAL A 147 -11.22 -12.19 -9.21
CA VAL A 147 -12.54 -11.95 -8.60
C VAL A 147 -12.90 -13.08 -7.62
N ASN A 148 -12.67 -14.34 -7.99
CA ASN A 148 -12.90 -15.47 -7.08
C ASN A 148 -11.98 -15.45 -5.86
N GLU A 149 -10.69 -15.16 -6.06
CA GLU A 149 -9.73 -14.96 -4.95
C GLU A 149 -10.18 -13.81 -4.03
N ALA A 150 -10.70 -12.72 -4.59
CA ALA A 150 -11.18 -11.57 -3.83
C ALA A 150 -12.42 -11.90 -2.97
N PHE A 151 -13.39 -12.66 -3.49
CA PHE A 151 -14.55 -13.08 -2.69
C PHE A 151 -14.16 -13.97 -1.52
N LYS A 152 -13.25 -14.92 -1.74
CA LYS A 152 -12.72 -15.75 -0.66
C LYS A 152 -11.99 -14.91 0.39
N GLY A 153 -11.14 -14.00 -0.06
CA GLY A 153 -10.46 -13.05 0.82
C GLY A 153 -11.43 -12.16 1.59
N GLN A 154 -12.52 -11.71 0.97
CA GLN A 154 -13.55 -10.91 1.64
C GLN A 154 -14.21 -11.69 2.77
N GLU A 155 -14.58 -12.96 2.54
CA GLU A 155 -15.19 -13.81 3.57
C GLU A 155 -14.25 -13.97 4.78
N GLU A 156 -12.99 -14.36 4.53
CA GLU A 156 -11.97 -14.53 5.57
C GLU A 156 -11.73 -13.24 6.37
N LYS A 157 -11.62 -12.09 5.68
CA LYS A 157 -11.40 -10.79 6.34
C LYS A 157 -12.63 -10.29 7.09
N THR A 158 -13.84 -10.61 6.64
CA THR A 158 -15.08 -10.25 7.34
C THR A 158 -15.18 -11.01 8.66
N GLN A 159 -14.93 -12.33 8.64
CA GLN A 159 -14.92 -13.15 9.86
C GLN A 159 -13.88 -12.65 10.87
N LEU A 160 -12.67 -12.31 10.39
CA LEU A 160 -11.63 -11.75 11.24
C LEU A 160 -12.04 -10.38 11.82
N TYR A 161 -12.63 -9.51 11.00
CA TYR A 161 -13.10 -8.19 11.42
C TYR A 161 -14.19 -8.30 12.50
N ASP A 162 -15.18 -9.17 12.30
CA ASP A 162 -16.28 -9.37 13.26
C ASP A 162 -15.75 -9.88 14.60
N ALA A 163 -14.84 -10.85 14.58
CA ALA A 163 -14.23 -11.38 15.80
C ALA A 163 -13.38 -10.32 16.54
N LEU A 164 -12.60 -9.52 15.80
CA LEU A 164 -11.84 -8.42 16.39
C LEU A 164 -12.76 -7.33 16.97
N THR A 165 -13.89 -7.06 16.30
CA THR A 165 -14.90 -6.10 16.76
C THR A 165 -15.57 -6.58 18.05
N GLU A 166 -15.90 -7.87 18.15
CA GLU A 166 -16.44 -8.48 19.37
C GLU A 166 -15.45 -8.35 20.55
N VAL A 167 -14.18 -8.68 20.32
CA VAL A 167 -13.12 -8.61 21.35
C VAL A 167 -12.84 -7.17 21.77
N ALA A 168 -12.89 -6.20 20.85
CA ALA A 168 -12.64 -4.79 21.15
C ALA A 168 -13.74 -4.16 22.01
N GLY A 169 -15.00 -4.61 21.85
CA GLY A 169 -16.16 -4.08 22.55
C GLY A 169 -16.70 -2.78 21.95
N ALA A 170 -18.00 -2.53 22.16
CA ALA A 170 -18.74 -1.47 21.48
C ALA A 170 -18.20 -0.05 21.73
N GLU A 171 -17.69 0.25 22.93
CA GLU A 171 -17.15 1.57 23.29
C GLU A 171 -15.92 1.93 22.43
N LYS A 172 -14.95 1.01 22.33
CA LYS A 172 -13.73 1.21 21.54
C LYS A 172 -14.04 1.30 20.06
N VAL A 173 -14.88 0.40 19.56
CA VAL A 173 -15.31 0.39 18.16
C VAL A 173 -15.98 1.71 17.79
N SER A 174 -16.91 2.21 18.63
CA SER A 174 -17.55 3.51 18.41
C SER A 174 -16.55 4.66 18.39
N THR A 175 -15.54 4.62 19.25
CA THR A 175 -14.48 5.63 19.26
C THR A 175 -13.64 5.59 17.98
N TRP A 176 -13.20 4.39 17.57
CA TRP A 176 -12.36 4.22 16.39
C TRP A 176 -13.08 4.54 15.08
N GLN A 177 -14.38 4.25 14.98
CA GLN A 177 -15.20 4.60 13.82
C GLN A 177 -15.31 6.11 13.58
N GLN A 178 -15.10 6.93 14.62
CA GLN A 178 -15.11 8.40 14.50
C GLN A 178 -13.73 8.98 14.16
N MET A 179 -12.68 8.15 14.16
CA MET A 179 -11.34 8.62 13.84
C MET A 179 -11.16 8.77 12.33
N ASP A 180 -10.37 9.76 11.95
CA ASP A 180 -9.99 9.98 10.57
C ASP A 180 -8.85 9.02 10.19
N VAL A 181 -9.12 8.11 9.24
CA VAL A 181 -8.17 7.10 8.77
C VAL A 181 -7.21 7.64 7.72
N ASP A 182 -7.55 8.76 7.08
CA ASP A 182 -6.75 9.31 6.00
C ASP A 182 -5.51 10.02 6.56
N PRO A 183 -4.30 9.64 6.11
CA PRO A 183 -3.09 10.26 6.61
C PRO A 183 -2.97 11.70 6.13
N LYS A 184 -2.67 12.61 7.06
CA LYS A 184 -2.52 14.05 6.80
C LYS A 184 -1.08 14.48 6.96
N GLN A 185 -0.54 15.13 5.94
CA GLN A 185 0.78 15.75 6.01
C GLN A 185 0.66 17.24 6.34
N LYS A 186 1.17 17.64 7.52
CA LYS A 186 1.30 19.04 7.94
C LYS A 186 2.78 19.44 7.96
N GLY A 187 3.25 20.00 6.86
CA GLY A 187 4.66 20.32 6.66
C GLY A 187 5.52 19.05 6.68
N LYS A 188 6.38 18.92 7.71
CA LYS A 188 7.25 17.75 7.90
C LYS A 188 6.61 16.63 8.74
N ARG A 189 5.51 16.91 9.45
CA ARG A 189 4.84 15.95 10.32
C ARG A 189 3.72 15.24 9.57
N VAL A 190 3.58 13.95 9.83
CA VAL A 190 2.44 13.15 9.36
C VAL A 190 1.59 12.79 10.57
N GLU A 191 0.28 12.96 10.42
CA GLU A 191 -0.73 12.58 11.39
C GLU A 191 -1.58 11.46 10.77
N SER A 192 -1.67 10.34 11.46
CA SER A 192 -2.52 9.20 11.07
C SER A 192 -2.76 8.30 12.26
N VAL A 193 -3.91 7.63 12.28
CA VAL A 193 -4.24 6.57 13.25
C VAL A 193 -3.33 5.35 13.16
N TYR A 194 -2.62 5.19 12.03
CA TYR A 194 -1.71 4.06 11.80
C TYR A 194 -0.28 4.33 12.26
N LEU A 195 0.04 5.58 12.64
CA LEU A 195 1.35 5.92 13.20
C LEU A 195 1.32 5.76 14.71
N LEU A 196 2.30 5.03 15.25
CA LEU A 196 2.46 4.88 16.68
C LEU A 196 2.97 6.19 17.29
N ASN A 197 2.37 6.59 18.41
CA ASN A 197 2.90 7.69 19.19
C ASN A 197 4.00 7.16 20.12
N ASP A 198 5.26 7.29 19.72
CA ASP A 198 6.43 6.82 20.48
C ASP A 198 6.46 7.31 21.93
N ALA A 199 5.88 8.48 22.22
CA ALA A 199 5.81 9.00 23.59
C ALA A 199 4.86 8.20 24.51
N LYS A 200 3.89 7.49 23.92
CA LYS A 200 2.94 6.63 24.64
C LYS A 200 3.36 5.16 24.68
N VAL A 201 4.22 4.73 23.75
CA VAL A 201 4.69 3.35 23.69
C VAL A 201 5.70 3.12 24.83
N PRO A 202 5.47 2.16 25.75
CA PRO A 202 6.43 1.87 26.79
C PRO A 202 7.74 1.35 26.19
N THR A 203 8.87 1.74 26.78
CA THR A 203 10.15 1.15 26.41
C THR A 203 10.14 -0.36 26.69
N ALA A 204 10.94 -1.14 25.95
CA ALA A 204 11.00 -2.59 26.14
C ALA A 204 11.28 -2.99 27.61
N GLY A 205 12.16 -2.25 28.29
CA GLY A 205 12.44 -2.46 29.72
C GLY A 205 11.24 -2.16 30.62
N ARG A 206 10.47 -1.09 30.33
CA ARG A 206 9.25 -0.76 31.07
C ARG A 206 8.15 -1.79 30.81
N ALA A 207 7.95 -2.20 29.56
CA ALA A 207 7.00 -3.25 29.20
C ALA A 207 7.34 -4.57 29.91
N TYR A 208 8.62 -4.95 29.93
CA TYR A 208 9.09 -6.14 30.66
C TYR A 208 8.80 -6.05 32.16
N GLN A 209 9.10 -4.91 32.79
CA GLN A 209 8.80 -4.70 34.21
C GLN A 209 7.30 -4.72 34.51
N GLU A 210 6.48 -4.17 33.62
CA GLU A 210 5.02 -4.20 33.76
C GLU A 210 4.47 -5.62 33.61
N LEU A 211 4.95 -6.40 32.64
CA LEU A 211 4.60 -7.81 32.46
C LEU A 211 5.02 -8.66 33.67
N ALA A 212 6.27 -8.51 34.15
CA ALA A 212 6.75 -9.22 35.34
C ALA A 212 5.92 -8.88 36.60
N LYS A 213 5.45 -7.64 36.72
CA LYS A 213 4.53 -7.24 37.81
C LYS A 213 3.16 -7.88 37.67
N MET A 214 2.64 -8.02 36.44
CA MET A 214 1.35 -8.68 36.18
C MET A 214 1.42 -10.19 36.46
N GLU A 215 2.57 -10.84 36.25
CA GLU A 215 2.77 -12.25 36.63
C GLU A 215 2.76 -12.44 38.16
N ILE A 216 3.32 -11.47 38.91
CA ILE A 216 3.41 -11.53 40.38
C ILE A 216 2.08 -11.09 41.04
N GLN A 217 1.40 -10.09 40.47
CA GLN A 217 0.11 -9.59 40.92
C GLN A 217 -0.88 -9.59 39.74
N PRO A 218 -1.55 -10.73 39.47
CA PRO A 218 -2.54 -10.79 38.42
C PRO A 218 -3.67 -9.80 38.73
N ARG A 219 -4.09 -9.03 37.73
CA ARG A 219 -5.26 -8.14 37.87
C ARG A 219 -6.52 -9.00 37.96
N ASP A 220 -7.21 -8.95 39.08
CA ASP A 220 -8.52 -9.58 39.21
C ASP A 220 -9.47 -9.07 38.12
N GLY A 221 -10.02 -9.99 37.31
CA GLY A 221 -11.06 -9.70 36.32
C GLY A 221 -10.61 -9.39 34.89
N GLN A 222 -9.30 -9.33 34.61
CA GLN A 222 -8.80 -9.43 33.22
C GLN A 222 -8.28 -10.85 33.00
N MET A 223 -9.19 -11.81 32.84
CA MET A 223 -8.81 -13.05 32.15
C MET A 223 -8.24 -12.65 30.79
N ASP A 224 -7.08 -13.21 30.46
CA ASP A 224 -6.58 -13.24 29.09
C ASP A 224 -7.69 -13.75 28.17
N LEU A 225 -8.44 -12.83 27.56
CA LEU A 225 -9.22 -13.09 26.36
C LEU A 225 -8.29 -13.37 25.16
N ALA A 226 -6.97 -13.32 25.39
CA ALA A 226 -5.96 -13.74 24.44
C ALA A 226 -6.09 -15.25 24.17
N VAL A 227 -6.13 -15.58 22.89
CA VAL A 227 -5.94 -16.89 22.26
C VAL A 227 -7.17 -17.80 22.13
N GLY A 228 -8.14 -17.78 23.05
CA GLY A 228 -9.26 -18.76 22.98
C GLY A 228 -10.34 -18.50 21.92
N LYS A 229 -10.68 -17.23 21.68
CA LYS A 229 -11.77 -16.81 20.77
C LYS A 229 -11.30 -16.00 19.55
N ALA A 230 -10.04 -15.58 19.55
CA ALA A 230 -9.50 -14.75 18.48
C ALA A 230 -9.09 -15.67 17.31
N PRO A 231 -9.54 -15.40 16.06
CA PRO A 231 -9.13 -16.18 14.90
C PRO A 231 -7.61 -16.22 14.77
N SER A 232 -7.05 -17.28 14.19
CA SER A 232 -5.61 -17.37 13.95
C SER A 232 -5.14 -16.14 13.15
N GLY A 233 -4.14 -15.42 13.68
CA GLY A 233 -3.62 -14.16 13.12
C GLY A 233 -4.15 -12.86 13.77
N ALA A 234 -5.19 -12.92 14.60
CA ALA A 234 -5.70 -11.75 15.34
C ALA A 234 -4.68 -11.14 16.32
N ALA A 235 -3.73 -11.94 16.79
CA ALA A 235 -2.64 -11.50 17.68
C ALA A 235 -1.73 -10.43 17.05
N GLN A 236 -1.73 -10.27 15.72
CA GLN A 236 -0.94 -9.21 15.05
C GLN A 236 -1.56 -7.81 15.16
N PHE A 237 -2.85 -7.68 15.52
CA PHE A 237 -3.59 -6.41 15.48
C PHE A 237 -3.96 -5.84 16.86
N LEU A 238 -3.82 -6.61 17.93
CA LEU A 238 -4.17 -6.16 19.28
C LEU A 238 -2.95 -5.50 19.95
N LYS A 239 -2.77 -4.19 19.71
CA LYS A 239 -2.01 -3.33 20.62
C LYS A 239 -2.99 -2.57 21.52
N THR A 240 -2.80 -2.75 22.82
CA THR A 240 -3.66 -2.28 23.90
C THR A 240 -3.55 -0.76 24.11
N GLU A 241 -4.67 -0.03 24.00
CA GLU A 241 -4.93 1.10 24.90
C GLU A 241 -6.11 0.71 25.81
N ALA A 242 -5.87 0.84 27.12
CA ALA A 242 -6.82 0.64 28.19
C ALA A 242 -6.95 1.97 28.93
N VAL A 243 -8.02 2.72 28.68
CA VAL A 243 -8.59 3.70 29.61
C VAL A 243 -10.07 3.82 29.25
N GLY A 244 -10.96 3.62 30.23
CA GLY A 244 -12.40 3.60 30.01
C GLY A 244 -13.05 4.98 29.98
N THR A 245 -14.34 5.03 29.69
CA THR A 245 -15.38 5.56 30.60
C THR A 245 -16.75 5.28 30.00
N GLY A 246 -17.63 4.72 30.83
CA GLY A 246 -18.94 4.22 30.38
C GLY A 246 -19.88 5.30 29.88
N ILE A 247 -20.78 4.89 28.98
CA ILE A 247 -22.12 5.44 28.74
C ILE A 247 -22.97 4.35 28.04
N SER A 248 -24.26 4.33 28.36
CA SER A 248 -25.30 3.35 28.00
C SER A 248 -25.68 3.30 26.50
N PRO A 249 -26.27 2.18 26.02
CA PRO A 249 -26.41 1.90 24.59
C PRO A 249 -27.69 2.47 23.98
N SER A 250 -27.58 3.11 22.81
CA SER A 250 -28.68 3.08 21.85
C SER A 250 -28.20 3.20 20.40
N LYS A 251 -28.67 2.24 19.60
CA LYS A 251 -28.76 2.21 18.12
C LYS A 251 -27.47 1.95 17.34
N ALA A 252 -27.14 0.67 17.22
CA ALA A 252 -26.40 0.13 16.09
C ALA A 252 -27.36 -0.15 14.93
N GLN A 253 -27.32 0.66 13.88
CA GLN A 253 -27.74 0.24 12.54
C GLN A 253 -27.08 1.14 11.50
N GLY A 254 -26.29 0.51 10.63
CA GLY A 254 -26.12 1.01 9.26
C GLY A 254 -24.70 1.25 8.80
N TRP A 255 -23.82 0.25 8.75
CA TRP A 255 -22.58 0.34 7.99
C TRP A 255 -22.23 -0.99 7.31
N ARG A 256 -22.93 -1.31 6.21
CA ARG A 256 -22.59 -2.38 5.25
C ARG A 256 -22.06 -1.83 3.91
N GLN A 257 -21.69 -0.56 3.82
CA GLN A 257 -21.47 0.09 2.52
C GLN A 257 -20.06 0.62 2.21
N HIS A 258 -19.04 0.44 3.06
CA HIS A 258 -17.69 0.97 2.80
C HIS A 258 -16.59 -0.10 2.74
N PHE A 259 -16.89 -1.21 2.06
CA PHE A 259 -15.87 -1.86 1.25
C PHE A 259 -16.17 -1.46 -0.21
N ARG A 260 -15.55 -0.37 -0.66
CA ARG A 260 -15.47 0.04 -2.07
C ARG A 260 -14.02 -0.03 -2.51
#